data_AF-A0A559GK71-F1
#
_entry.id   AF-A0A559GK71-F1
#
_cell.length_a   1.000
_cell.length_b   1.000
_cell.length_c   1.000
_cell.angle_alpha   90.00
_cell.angle_beta   90.00
_cell.angle_gamma   90.00
#
_symmetry.space_group_name_H-M   'P 1'
#
loop_
_entity.id
_entity.type
_entity.pdbx_description
1 polymer ?
#
loop_
_entity_poly.entity_id
_entity_poly.type
_entity_poly.pdbx_seq_one_letter_code
_entity_poly.pdbx_strand_id
1 'polypeptide(L)'
;FHHGAHVYMNNWQSIDFRESMNALLSKKLLGLDSSYQLPTIIWQDNTAPQTWQSLDDFGKQNKLHTFPLGTEEKVIQNQYDQKDFERYGKTYQTFNTELYQGKANQITIDLPVSQDIHLNGRVELKLRVKSRTNKGLLSAQLLQLGQQKYLQPYPAVQSVRTIDNGRYHMLENLCELPFNPSAQ
;
A
#
# COMPACT_ATOMS: atom_id res chain seq x y z
N PHE A 1 -10.38 1.95 -3.45
CA PHE A 1 -9.02 1.90 -2.87
C PHE A 1 -8.04 1.66 -4.00
N HIS A 2 -6.96 2.43 -4.04
CA HIS A 2 -5.88 2.27 -5.03
C HIS A 2 -4.53 2.14 -4.33
N HIS A 3 -3.55 1.54 -5.04
CA HIS A 3 -2.19 1.33 -4.54
C HIS A 3 -1.23 2.49 -4.80
N GLY A 4 -1.68 3.54 -5.48
CA GLY A 4 -0.95 4.81 -5.57
C GLY A 4 -0.74 5.45 -4.20
N ALA A 5 0.33 6.22 -4.04
CA ALA A 5 0.61 6.99 -2.82
C ALA A 5 -0.35 8.20 -2.70
N HIS A 6 0.16 9.37 -2.31
CA HIS A 6 -0.65 10.59 -2.22
C HIS A 6 -0.88 11.22 -3.61
N VAL A 7 -1.68 10.55 -4.44
CA VAL A 7 -1.93 10.92 -5.85
C VAL A 7 -3.43 10.82 -6.18
N TYR A 8 -3.87 11.55 -7.20
CA TYR A 8 -5.22 11.41 -7.75
C TYR A 8 -5.30 10.23 -8.74
N MET A 9 -6.51 9.67 -8.89
CA MET A 9 -6.80 8.54 -9.78
C MET A 9 -7.80 8.85 -10.90
N ASN A 10 -8.20 10.12 -11.06
CA ASN A 10 -9.26 10.49 -11.99
C ASN A 10 -8.88 10.30 -13.47
N ASN A 11 -7.60 10.21 -13.81
CA ASN A 11 -7.12 10.10 -15.18
C ASN A 11 -6.39 8.77 -15.45
N TRP A 12 -6.77 7.72 -14.72
CA TRP A 12 -6.17 6.41 -14.88
C TRP A 12 -6.85 5.60 -15.98
N GLN A 13 -6.07 4.86 -16.76
CA GLN A 13 -6.58 4.04 -17.87
C GLN A 13 -7.47 2.88 -17.42
N SER A 14 -7.17 2.29 -16.27
CA SER A 14 -7.82 1.07 -15.80
C SER A 14 -9.16 1.27 -15.09
N ILE A 15 -9.61 2.52 -14.89
CA ILE A 15 -10.86 2.82 -14.18
C ILE A 15 -11.53 4.08 -14.73
N ASP A 16 -12.84 3.98 -14.99
CA ASP A 16 -13.71 5.04 -15.47
C ASP A 16 -14.22 5.93 -14.31
N PHE A 17 -13.30 6.38 -13.45
CA PHE A 17 -13.65 7.09 -12.22
C PHE A 17 -14.44 8.36 -12.49
N ARG A 18 -14.11 9.09 -13.56
CA ARG A 18 -14.78 10.35 -13.91
C ARG A 18 -16.20 10.13 -14.39
N GLU A 19 -16.41 9.12 -15.21
CA GLU A 19 -17.72 8.73 -15.73
C GLU A 19 -18.60 8.24 -14.59
N SER A 20 -18.04 7.43 -13.70
CA SER A 20 -18.67 6.98 -12.45
C SER A 20 -19.12 8.14 -11.57
N MET A 21 -18.24 9.14 -11.37
CA MET A 21 -18.57 10.34 -10.60
C MET A 21 -19.59 11.23 -11.33
N ASN A 22 -19.53 11.36 -12.65
CA ASN A 22 -20.51 12.11 -13.43
C ASN A 22 -21.93 11.53 -13.24
N ALA A 23 -22.07 10.21 -13.38
CA ALA A 23 -23.36 9.54 -13.15
C ALA A 23 -23.86 9.75 -11.70
N LEU A 24 -22.97 9.63 -10.71
CA LEU A 24 -23.32 9.82 -9.30
C LEU A 24 -23.74 11.27 -8.99
N LEU A 25 -22.97 12.26 -9.47
CA LEU A 25 -23.24 13.67 -9.24
C LEU A 25 -24.53 14.11 -9.94
N SER A 26 -24.76 13.67 -11.18
CA SER A 26 -26.01 13.92 -11.91
C SER A 26 -27.23 13.40 -11.14
N LYS A 27 -27.13 12.18 -10.59
CA LYS A 27 -28.19 11.59 -9.76
C LYS A 27 -28.40 12.34 -8.45
N LYS A 28 -27.32 12.67 -7.74
CA LYS A 28 -27.38 13.22 -6.38
C LYS A 28 -27.67 14.71 -6.33
N LEU A 29 -27.15 15.49 -7.27
CA LEU A 29 -27.23 16.95 -7.26
C LEU A 29 -28.35 17.49 -8.16
N LEU A 30 -28.65 16.80 -9.27
CA LEU A 30 -29.66 17.25 -10.23
C LEU A 30 -30.96 16.44 -10.17
N GLY A 31 -31.00 15.37 -9.37
CA GLY A 31 -32.18 14.51 -9.23
C GLY A 31 -32.52 13.72 -10.50
N LEU A 32 -31.55 13.54 -11.40
CA LEU A 32 -31.76 12.77 -12.63
C LEU A 32 -31.81 11.28 -12.32
N ASP A 33 -32.80 10.59 -12.91
CA ASP A 33 -32.90 9.14 -12.80
C ASP A 33 -31.69 8.46 -13.45
N SER A 34 -31.08 7.56 -12.70
CA SER A 34 -29.98 6.73 -13.17
C SER A 34 -29.99 5.39 -12.46
N SER A 35 -29.96 4.33 -13.27
CA SER A 35 -29.81 2.94 -12.83
C SER A 35 -28.37 2.59 -12.46
N TYR A 36 -27.42 3.53 -12.62
CA TYR A 36 -26.03 3.31 -12.27
C TYR A 36 -25.89 3.07 -10.76
N GLN A 37 -25.23 1.97 -10.42
CA GLN A 37 -24.95 1.55 -9.05
C GLN A 37 -23.46 1.30 -8.90
N LEU A 38 -22.89 1.91 -7.87
CA LEU A 38 -21.52 1.64 -7.46
C LEU A 38 -21.53 0.44 -6.50
N PRO A 39 -20.55 -0.48 -6.61
CA PRO A 39 -20.34 -1.46 -5.56
C PRO A 39 -19.90 -0.76 -4.26
N THR A 40 -20.02 -1.46 -3.14
CA THR A 40 -19.64 -0.92 -1.83
C THR A 40 -18.19 -0.45 -1.82
N ILE A 41 -17.28 -1.28 -2.32
CA ILE A 41 -15.86 -0.96 -2.48
C ILE A 41 -15.37 -1.43 -3.84
N ILE A 42 -14.66 -0.54 -4.53
CA ILE A 42 -13.83 -0.87 -5.69
C ILE A 42 -12.37 -0.93 -5.20
N TRP A 43 -11.71 -2.07 -5.36
CA TRP A 43 -10.37 -2.36 -4.84
C TRP A 43 -9.42 -2.69 -5.98
N GLN A 44 -8.33 -1.94 -6.11
CA GLN A 44 -7.28 -2.26 -7.08
C GLN A 44 -6.48 -3.48 -6.63
N ASP A 45 -6.34 -4.49 -7.47
CA ASP A 45 -5.52 -5.67 -7.18
C ASP A 45 -4.03 -5.30 -7.23
N ASN A 46 -3.24 -5.71 -6.23
CA ASN A 46 -1.79 -5.44 -6.17
C ASN A 46 -0.92 -6.49 -6.88
N THR A 47 -1.52 -7.58 -7.34
CA THR A 47 -0.84 -8.73 -7.94
C THR A 47 -0.89 -8.72 -9.48
N ALA A 48 -1.74 -7.89 -10.07
CA ALA A 48 -1.93 -7.79 -11.51
C ALA A 48 -2.07 -6.33 -11.99
N PRO A 49 -1.57 -5.99 -13.19
CA PRO A 49 -1.78 -4.67 -13.76
C PRO A 49 -3.24 -4.43 -14.10
N GLN A 50 -3.71 -3.19 -13.92
CA GLN A 50 -5.02 -2.71 -14.38
C GLN A 50 -6.22 -3.57 -13.97
N THR A 51 -6.12 -4.25 -12.82
CA THR A 51 -7.16 -5.16 -12.33
C THR A 51 -7.85 -4.57 -11.12
N TRP A 52 -9.18 -4.60 -11.13
CA TRP A 52 -10.03 -4.08 -10.07
C TRP A 52 -11.07 -5.12 -9.68
N GLN A 53 -11.34 -5.23 -8.38
CA GLN A 53 -12.34 -6.13 -7.82
C GLN A 53 -13.33 -5.37 -6.95
N SER A 54 -14.55 -5.91 -6.83
CA SER A 54 -15.55 -5.38 -5.91
C SER A 54 -15.48 -6.14 -4.59
N LEU A 55 -15.54 -5.42 -3.47
CA LEU A 55 -15.63 -5.99 -2.13
C LEU A 55 -16.88 -5.50 -1.43
N ASP A 56 -17.46 -6.36 -0.58
CA ASP A 56 -18.64 -6.02 0.22
C ASP A 56 -18.27 -5.20 1.47
N ASP A 57 -17.03 -5.29 1.96
CA ASP A 57 -16.53 -4.55 3.12
C ASP A 57 -15.02 -4.26 3.09
N PHE A 58 -14.61 -3.28 3.89
CA PHE A 58 -13.21 -2.90 4.11
C PHE A 58 -12.89 -3.04 5.59
N GLY A 59 -12.07 -4.04 5.91
CA GLY A 59 -11.48 -4.25 7.23
C GLY A 59 -12.32 -5.11 8.17
N LYS A 60 -13.38 -5.74 7.70
CA LYS A 60 -14.20 -6.64 8.53
C LYS A 60 -13.83 -8.09 8.23
N GLN A 61 -12.87 -8.63 8.97
CA GLN A 61 -12.50 -10.03 8.85
C GLN A 61 -13.14 -10.85 9.97
N ASN A 62 -13.98 -11.82 9.59
CA ASN A 62 -14.56 -12.80 10.53
C ASN A 62 -13.57 -13.91 10.88
N LYS A 63 -12.47 -14.06 10.12
CA LYS A 63 -11.42 -15.07 10.32
C LYS A 63 -10.05 -14.41 10.31
N LEU A 64 -9.25 -14.71 11.32
CA LEU A 64 -7.88 -14.24 11.43
C LEU A 64 -6.91 -15.38 11.07
N HIS A 65 -5.98 -15.11 10.16
CA HIS A 65 -4.80 -15.96 9.99
C HIS A 65 -3.78 -15.58 11.06
N THR A 66 -3.50 -16.51 11.97
CA THR A 66 -2.56 -16.29 13.08
C THR A 66 -1.27 -17.06 12.82
N PHE A 67 -0.15 -16.35 12.85
CA PHE A 67 1.18 -16.94 12.70
C PHE A 67 1.94 -16.85 14.03
N PRO A 68 2.55 -17.95 14.51
CA PRO A 68 3.42 -17.88 15.67
C PRO A 68 4.69 -17.10 15.30
N LEU A 69 5.12 -16.22 16.20
CA LEU A 69 6.33 -15.41 16.03
C LEU A 69 7.62 -16.16 16.44
N GLY A 70 7.47 -17.36 16.98
CA GLY A 70 8.54 -18.20 17.53
C GLY A 70 8.35 -18.47 19.03
N THR A 71 9.15 -19.39 19.55
CA THR A 71 9.16 -19.78 20.98
C THR A 71 10.40 -19.32 21.73
N GLU A 72 11.40 -18.82 21.01
CA GLU A 72 12.69 -18.42 21.56
C GLU A 72 12.71 -16.94 21.94
N GLU A 73 13.51 -16.61 22.96
CA GLU A 73 13.81 -15.23 23.30
C GLU A 73 14.78 -14.64 22.27
N LYS A 74 14.41 -13.50 21.68
CA LYS A 74 15.30 -12.70 20.83
C LYS A 74 15.53 -11.34 21.49
N VAL A 75 16.76 -10.84 21.40
CA VAL A 75 17.18 -9.57 22.00
C VAL A 75 17.68 -8.65 20.90
N ILE A 76 17.20 -7.40 20.92
CA ILE A 76 17.68 -6.32 20.06
C ILE A 76 18.26 -5.19 20.89
N GLN A 77 19.31 -4.57 20.36
CA GLN A 77 19.85 -3.35 20.93
C GLN A 77 19.22 -2.14 20.23
N ASN A 78 18.78 -1.15 21.01
CA ASN A 78 18.30 0.11 20.45
C ASN A 78 19.46 1.03 20.03
N GLN A 79 20.58 0.96 20.74
CA GLN A 79 21.71 1.85 20.53
C GLN A 79 22.55 1.40 19.33
N TYR A 80 22.87 2.35 18.45
CA TYR A 80 23.89 2.21 17.42
C TYR A 80 25.19 2.85 17.90
N ASP A 81 26.31 2.50 17.27
CA ASP A 81 27.53 3.30 17.43
C ASP A 81 27.33 4.72 16.85
N GLN A 82 28.19 5.65 17.28
CA GLN A 82 28.03 7.06 16.94
C GLN A 82 28.04 7.31 15.42
N LYS A 83 28.87 6.56 14.67
CA LYS A 83 29.02 6.74 13.23
C LYS A 83 27.75 6.32 12.51
N ASP A 84 27.20 5.15 12.84
CA ASP A 84 25.96 4.67 12.25
C ASP A 84 24.76 5.50 12.68
N PHE A 85 24.70 5.92 13.95
CA PHE A 85 23.64 6.80 14.45
C PHE A 85 23.61 8.14 13.71
N GLU A 86 24.76 8.81 13.56
CA GLU A 86 24.85 10.06 12.81
C GLU A 86 24.53 9.88 11.31
N ARG A 87 24.97 8.76 10.72
CA ARG A 87 24.66 8.44 9.32
C ARG A 87 23.17 8.27 9.10
N TYR A 88 22.50 7.47 9.93
CA TYR A 88 21.06 7.27 9.86
C TYR A 88 20.27 8.55 10.17
N GLY A 89 20.78 9.40 11.08
CA GLY A 89 20.17 10.69 11.39
C GLY A 89 20.18 11.69 10.23
N LYS A 90 21.10 11.56 9.27
CA LYS A 90 21.16 12.45 8.09
C LYS A 90 20.13 12.09 7.01
N THR A 91 19.88 10.79 6.80
CA THR A 91 19.01 10.30 5.74
C THR A 91 18.26 9.06 6.21
N TYR A 92 16.95 9.17 6.41
CA TYR A 92 16.12 8.02 6.82
C TYR A 92 16.09 6.92 5.75
N GLN A 93 16.25 7.25 4.48
CA GLN A 93 16.27 6.27 3.39
C GLN A 93 17.44 5.29 3.53
N THR A 94 18.62 5.76 3.97
CA THR A 94 19.77 4.90 4.25
C THR A 94 19.44 3.90 5.36
N PHE A 95 18.78 4.36 6.43
CA PHE A 95 18.30 3.47 7.49
C PHE A 95 17.32 2.43 6.95
N ASN A 96 16.30 2.82 6.18
CA ASN A 96 15.32 1.88 5.63
C ASN A 96 15.96 0.84 4.69
N THR A 97 16.86 1.25 3.79
CA THR A 97 17.56 0.33 2.91
C THR A 97 18.38 -0.69 3.71
N GLU A 98 19.13 -0.23 4.71
CA GLU A 98 19.94 -1.12 5.55
C GLU A 98 19.09 -2.00 6.48
N LEU A 99 17.93 -1.50 6.94
CA LEU A 99 16.93 -2.27 7.68
C LEU A 99 16.42 -3.46 6.82
N TYR A 100 16.02 -3.19 5.58
CA TYR A 100 15.54 -4.24 4.67
C TYR A 100 16.64 -5.23 4.27
N GLN A 101 17.90 -4.79 4.26
CA GLN A 101 19.06 -5.65 4.01
C GLN A 101 19.53 -6.43 5.26
N GLY A 102 18.88 -6.27 6.41
CA GLY A 102 19.28 -6.94 7.65
C GLY A 102 20.55 -6.39 8.30
N LYS A 103 20.94 -5.15 7.96
CA LYS A 103 22.17 -4.50 8.46
C LYS A 103 21.92 -3.59 9.66
N ALA A 104 20.68 -3.12 9.86
CA ALA A 104 20.31 -2.35 11.04
C ALA A 104 19.85 -3.27 12.19
N ASN A 105 19.94 -2.79 13.44
CA ASN A 105 19.43 -3.52 14.61
C ASN A 105 17.94 -3.83 14.47
N GLN A 106 17.60 -5.10 14.29
CA GLN A 106 16.21 -5.56 14.17
C GLN A 106 16.07 -7.04 14.55
N ILE A 107 14.83 -7.47 14.73
CA ILE A 107 14.45 -8.88 14.70
C ILE A 107 13.61 -9.11 13.45
N THR A 108 14.09 -10.00 12.58
CA THR A 108 13.33 -10.51 11.44
C THR A 108 12.70 -11.84 11.82
N ILE A 109 11.44 -12.01 11.43
CA ILE A 109 10.66 -13.24 11.64
C ILE A 109 10.02 -13.58 10.31
N ASP A 110 10.44 -14.69 9.72
CA ASP A 110 9.84 -15.22 8.51
C ASP A 110 8.55 -15.96 8.87
N LEU A 111 7.42 -15.51 8.33
CA LEU A 111 6.12 -16.13 8.56
C LEU A 111 5.90 -17.24 7.52
N PRO A 112 5.53 -18.47 7.93
CA PRO A 112 5.33 -19.59 7.01
C PRO A 112 3.96 -19.46 6.30
N VAL A 113 3.89 -18.61 5.30
CA VAL A 113 2.70 -18.43 4.46
C VAL A 113 2.68 -19.52 3.39
N SER A 114 1.75 -20.47 3.50
CA SER A 114 1.63 -21.63 2.60
C SER A 114 0.53 -21.51 1.54
N GLN A 115 -0.24 -20.43 1.58
CA GLN A 115 -1.36 -20.16 0.68
C GLN A 115 -1.49 -18.66 0.46
N ASP A 116 -2.17 -18.27 -0.62
CA ASP A 116 -2.46 -16.86 -0.88
C ASP A 116 -3.44 -16.33 0.18
N ILE A 117 -3.10 -15.17 0.76
CA ILE A 117 -3.90 -14.50 1.79
C ILE A 117 -4.17 -13.07 1.35
N HIS A 118 -5.43 -12.75 1.09
CA HIS A 118 -5.85 -11.37 0.85
C HIS A 118 -5.98 -10.62 2.20
N LEU A 119 -5.05 -9.69 2.45
CA LEU A 119 -5.06 -8.85 3.64
C LEU A 119 -6.08 -7.69 3.48
N ASN A 120 -7.27 -7.86 4.01
CA ASN A 120 -8.30 -6.82 4.06
C ASN A 120 -8.59 -6.40 5.50
N GLY A 121 -7.74 -5.55 6.07
CA GLY A 121 -7.93 -4.99 7.41
C GLY A 121 -6.64 -4.66 8.14
N ARG A 122 -6.75 -4.47 9.46
CA ARG A 122 -5.60 -4.18 10.34
C ARG A 122 -4.98 -5.47 10.86
N VAL A 123 -3.65 -5.54 10.79
CA VAL A 123 -2.87 -6.62 11.41
C VAL A 123 -2.75 -6.37 12.91
N GLU A 124 -2.88 -7.42 13.71
CA GLU A 124 -2.67 -7.38 15.16
C GLU A 124 -1.33 -8.06 15.50
N LEU A 125 -0.47 -7.36 16.23
CA LEU A 125 0.83 -7.88 16.69
C LEU A 125 0.78 -8.11 18.21
N LYS A 126 0.80 -9.39 18.61
CA LYS A 126 0.82 -9.79 20.03
C LYS A 126 2.23 -10.18 20.44
N LEU A 127 2.79 -9.43 21.40
CA LEU A 127 4.16 -9.63 21.88
C LEU A 127 4.20 -9.72 23.40
N ARG A 128 5.14 -10.53 23.90
CA ARG A 128 5.61 -10.47 25.28
C ARG A 128 7.03 -9.92 25.26
N VAL A 129 7.23 -8.75 25.85
CA VAL A 129 8.52 -8.03 25.82
C VAL A 129 8.95 -7.61 27.22
N LYS A 130 10.26 -7.38 27.36
CA LYS A 130 10.93 -6.84 28.54
C LYS A 130 11.93 -5.80 28.08
N SER A 131 12.03 -4.68 28.80
CA SER A 131 13.05 -3.66 28.61
C SER A 131 13.88 -3.48 29.87
N ARG A 132 15.13 -3.05 29.72
CA ARG A 132 15.99 -2.60 30.84
C ARG A 132 15.64 -1.20 31.32
N THR A 133 14.86 -0.45 30.55
CA THR A 133 14.39 0.92 30.86
C THR A 133 12.88 0.94 31.06
N ASN A 134 12.38 1.92 31.80
CA ASN A 134 10.95 2.16 32.01
C ASN A 134 10.32 3.05 30.90
N LYS A 135 11.02 3.24 29.78
CA LYS A 135 10.56 4.02 28.62
C LYS A 135 11.07 3.40 27.32
N GLY A 136 10.28 3.47 26.26
CA GLY A 136 10.63 2.98 24.94
C GLY A 136 9.41 2.90 24.02
N LEU A 137 9.68 2.68 22.74
CA LEU A 137 8.69 2.41 21.69
C LEU A 137 9.13 1.16 20.93
N LEU A 138 8.16 0.46 20.34
CA LEU A 138 8.42 -0.63 19.41
C LEU A 138 7.88 -0.24 18.04
N SER A 139 8.69 -0.49 17.02
CA SER A 139 8.32 -0.35 15.61
C SER A 139 8.24 -1.74 14.99
N ALA A 140 7.26 -1.97 14.13
CA ALA A 140 7.10 -3.21 13.40
C ALA A 140 6.72 -2.92 11.94
N GLN A 141 7.24 -3.73 11.02
CA GLN A 141 6.90 -3.68 9.61
C GLN A 141 6.57 -5.09 9.15
N LEU A 142 5.52 -5.22 8.34
CA LEU A 142 5.16 -6.46 7.65
C LEU A 142 5.47 -6.28 6.17
N LEU A 143 6.34 -7.11 5.64
CA LEU A 143 6.83 -7.02 4.27
C LEU A 143 6.55 -8.32 3.54
N GLN A 144 6.19 -8.22 2.26
CA GLN A 144 6.20 -9.35 1.36
C GLN A 144 7.64 -9.58 0.89
N LEU A 145 8.19 -10.76 1.14
CA LEU A 145 9.56 -11.12 0.76
C LEU A 145 9.57 -11.82 -0.61
N GLY A 146 10.57 -11.51 -1.43
CA GLY A 146 10.81 -12.16 -2.72
C GLY A 146 10.79 -11.19 -3.91
N GLN A 147 11.39 -11.64 -5.02
CA GLN A 147 11.36 -10.87 -6.27
C GLN A 147 10.02 -11.10 -6.99
N GLN A 148 9.22 -10.04 -7.07
CA GLN A 148 7.98 -10.00 -7.83
C GLN A 148 7.83 -8.63 -8.50
N LYS A 149 6.86 -8.53 -9.40
CA LYS A 149 6.40 -7.24 -9.92
C LYS A 149 5.37 -6.65 -8.95
N TYR A 150 5.42 -5.34 -8.78
CA TYR A 150 4.52 -4.59 -7.91
C TYR A 150 4.01 -3.35 -8.63
N LEU A 151 2.80 -2.92 -8.27
CA LEU A 151 2.31 -1.60 -8.64
C LEU A 151 3.21 -0.53 -8.01
N GLN A 152 3.76 0.35 -8.84
CA GLN A 152 4.57 1.46 -8.37
C GLN A 152 3.68 2.54 -7.74
N PRO A 153 4.17 3.27 -6.73
CA PRO A 153 3.35 4.22 -5.98
C PRO A 153 2.96 5.49 -6.77
N TYR A 154 3.65 5.77 -7.88
CA TYR A 154 3.43 6.95 -8.71
C TYR A 154 3.03 6.54 -10.14
N PRO A 155 1.97 7.15 -10.69
CA PRO A 155 1.51 6.82 -12.03
C PRO A 155 2.48 7.34 -13.10
N ALA A 156 2.62 6.57 -14.18
CA ALA A 156 3.34 6.99 -15.38
C ALA A 156 2.35 7.42 -16.47
N VAL A 157 2.78 8.39 -17.28
CA VAL A 157 2.01 8.86 -18.43
C VAL A 157 1.96 7.76 -19.50
N GLN A 158 0.75 7.37 -19.89
CA GLN A 158 0.48 6.46 -21.00
C GLN A 158 0.28 7.22 -22.31
N SER A 159 -0.37 8.38 -22.25
CA SER A 159 -0.59 9.24 -23.41
C SER A 159 -0.71 10.71 -22.98
N VAL A 160 -0.14 11.60 -23.78
CA VAL A 160 -0.05 13.03 -23.44
C VAL A 160 -1.26 13.77 -24.00
N ARG A 161 -1.93 14.57 -23.16
CA ARG A 161 -3.04 15.48 -23.55
C ARG A 161 -4.17 14.81 -24.33
N THR A 162 -4.52 13.57 -24.00
CA THR A 162 -5.58 12.81 -24.67
C THR A 162 -6.93 12.88 -23.96
N ILE A 163 -6.98 13.30 -22.70
CA ILE A 163 -8.22 13.47 -21.96
C ILE A 163 -8.67 14.93 -22.10
N ASP A 164 -9.75 15.16 -22.86
CA ASP A 164 -10.35 16.49 -23.03
C ASP A 164 -11.45 16.72 -22.01
N ASN A 165 -11.36 17.83 -21.27
CA ASN A 165 -12.34 18.22 -20.27
C ASN A 165 -13.52 19.01 -20.83
N GLY A 166 -13.63 19.07 -22.15
CA GLY A 166 -14.77 19.66 -22.84
C GLY A 166 -14.53 19.70 -24.35
N ARG A 167 -14.22 20.89 -24.86
CA ARG A 167 -13.89 21.11 -26.28
C ARG A 167 -12.57 21.84 -26.36
N TYR A 168 -11.47 21.09 -26.46
CA TYR A 168 -10.10 21.57 -26.31
C TYR A 168 -9.86 22.31 -25.00
N HIS A 169 -10.47 21.81 -23.92
CA HIS A 169 -10.42 22.46 -22.62
C HIS A 169 -9.61 21.62 -21.64
N MET A 170 -8.60 22.24 -21.00
CA MET A 170 -7.77 21.62 -19.95
C MET A 170 -7.34 20.18 -20.27
N LEU A 171 -6.63 19.98 -21.40
CA LEU A 171 -6.20 18.64 -21.81
C LEU A 171 -5.28 18.00 -20.76
N GLU A 172 -5.64 16.81 -20.30
CA GLU A 172 -4.90 16.04 -19.30
C GLU A 172 -4.19 14.83 -19.94
N ASN A 173 -3.13 14.37 -19.29
CA ASN A 173 -2.48 13.12 -19.66
C ASN A 173 -3.31 11.94 -19.16
N LEU A 174 -3.37 10.88 -19.96
CA LEU A 174 -3.78 9.55 -19.51
C LEU A 174 -2.61 8.92 -18.77
N CYS A 175 -2.88 8.38 -17.58
CA CYS A 175 -1.86 7.81 -16.70
C CYS A 175 -2.25 6.39 -16.25
N GLU A 176 -1.30 5.65 -15.67
CA GLU A 176 -1.56 4.38 -15.01
C GLU A 176 -0.42 4.03 -14.06
N LEU A 177 -0.68 3.27 -12.99
CA LEU A 177 0.38 2.75 -12.13
C LEU A 177 1.20 1.68 -12.89
N PRO A 178 2.52 1.86 -13.05
CA PRO A 178 3.36 0.83 -13.65
C PRO A 178 3.38 -0.45 -12.81
N PHE A 179 3.41 -1.60 -13.47
CA PHE A 179 3.55 -2.91 -12.82
C PHE A 179 4.92 -3.53 -13.15
N ASN A 180 5.91 -3.19 -12.34
CA ASN A 180 7.33 -3.47 -12.60
C ASN A 180 7.99 -4.19 -11.41
N PRO A 181 9.12 -4.89 -11.62
CA PRO A 181 9.92 -5.41 -10.52
C PRO A 181 10.28 -4.30 -9.53
N SER A 182 10.29 -4.60 -8.23
CA SER A 182 10.80 -3.64 -7.23
C SER A 182 12.21 -3.21 -7.61
N ALA A 183 12.51 -1.92 -7.53
CA ALA A 183 13.89 -1.48 -7.45
C ALA A 183 14.46 -2.05 -6.15
N GLN A 184 15.37 -3.02 -6.24
CA GLN A 184 16.17 -3.49 -5.11
C GLN A 184 17.28 -2.49 -4.80
#